data_AF-W3AL97-F1
#
_entry.id   AF-W3AL97-F1
#
_cell.length_a   1.000
_cell.length_b   1.000
_cell.length_c   1.000
_cell.angle_alpha   90.00
_cell.angle_beta   90.00
_cell.angle_gamma   90.00
#
_symmetry.space_group_name_H-M   'P 1'
#
loop_
_entity.id
_entity.type
_entity.pdbx_description
1 polymer ?
#
loop_
_entity_poly.entity_id
_entity_poly.type
_entity_poly.pdbx_seq_one_letter_code
_entity_poly.pdbx_strand_id
1 'polypeptide(L)' 'MSYIDQEATGKLLRMAVKNSNYSVADICKEMNISTTSIYNWFRGDSLPSIDNLFLFAELVGQKVDDIVAYISDRNKADAA' A
#
# COMPACT_ATOMS: atom_id res chain seq x y z
N MET A 1 7.50 -0.29 20.21
CA MET A 1 6.23 0.19 19.64
C MET A 1 6.17 -0.21 18.18
N SER A 2 5.03 -0.73 17.69
CA SER A 2 4.89 -1.04 16.26
C SER A 2 4.25 0.13 15.52
N TYR A 3 4.76 0.47 14.34
CA TYR A 3 4.20 1.52 13.48
C TYR A 3 4.34 1.14 12.02
N ILE A 4 3.50 1.73 11.16
CA ILE A 4 3.53 1.49 9.71
C ILE A 4 4.75 2.19 9.11
N ASP A 5 5.51 1.45 8.32
CA ASP A 5 6.55 2.01 7.47
C ASP A 5 5.92 2.49 6.17
N GLN A 6 5.78 3.81 6.02
CA GLN A 6 5.10 4.42 4.87
C GLN A 6 5.86 4.19 3.56
N GLU A 7 7.19 4.22 3.58
CA GLU A 7 8.00 4.04 2.38
C GLU A 7 7.96 2.58 1.91
N ALA A 8 8.11 1.64 2.84
CA ALA A 8 8.00 0.22 2.53
C ALA A 8 6.58 -0.15 2.08
N THR A 9 5.54 0.39 2.74
CA THR A 9 4.14 0.24 2.32
C THR A 9 3.92 0.79 0.91
N GLY A 10 4.46 1.97 0.58
CA GLY A 10 4.36 2.54 -0.76
C GLY A 10 4.96 1.64 -1.84
N LYS A 11 6.10 1.00 -1.55
CA LYS A 11 6.71 0.00 -2.45
C LYS A 11 5.82 -1.23 -2.63
N LEU A 12 5.22 -1.75 -1.55
CA LEU A 12 4.29 -2.88 -1.61
C LEU A 12 3.05 -2.54 -2.45
N LEU A 13 2.43 -1.38 -2.23
CA LEU A 13 1.29 -0.90 -3.04
C LEU A 13 1.65 -0.85 -4.53
N ARG A 14 2.82 -0.31 -4.88
CA ARG A 14 3.29 -0.24 -6.26
C ARG A 14 3.49 -1.63 -6.86
N MET A 15 4.04 -2.57 -6.09
CA MET A 15 4.21 -3.96 -6.52
C MET A 15 2.87 -4.66 -6.69
N ALA A 16 1.90 -4.41 -5.81
CA ALA A 16 0.56 -4.97 -5.91
C ALA A 16 -0.15 -4.54 -7.20
N VAL A 17 -0.05 -3.26 -7.60
CA VAL A 17 -0.57 -2.80 -8.90
C VAL A 17 0.16 -3.49 -10.06
N LYS A 18 1.50 -3.58 -9.99
CA LYS A 18 2.29 -4.21 -11.07
C LYS A 18 1.94 -5.70 -11.26
N ASN A 19 1.57 -6.38 -10.17
CA ASN A 19 1.24 -7.80 -10.18
C ASN A 19 -0.25 -8.07 -10.41
N SER A 20 -1.09 -7.04 -10.46
CA SER A 20 -2.51 -7.17 -10.76
C SER A 20 -2.79 -6.92 -12.25
N ASN A 21 -4.05 -7.10 -12.64
CA ASN A 21 -4.53 -6.81 -13.99
C ASN A 21 -5.01 -5.35 -14.15
N TYR A 22 -4.81 -4.50 -13.13
CA TYR A 22 -5.29 -3.12 -13.13
C TYR A 22 -4.16 -2.13 -13.41
N SER A 23 -4.43 -1.15 -14.27
CA SER A 23 -3.57 0.01 -14.38
C SER A 23 -3.84 1.01 -13.25
N VAL A 24 -2.91 1.93 -13.02
CA VAL A 24 -3.13 3.07 -12.10
C VAL A 24 -4.37 3.88 -12.50
N ALA A 25 -4.63 4.01 -13.81
CA ALA A 25 -5.79 4.74 -14.30
C ALA A 25 -7.11 4.02 -13.96
N ASP A 26 -7.13 2.70 -14.06
CA ASP A 26 -8.30 1.88 -13.68
C ASP A 26 -8.56 2.02 -12.18
N ILE A 27 -7.53 1.87 -11.35
CA ILE A 27 -7.64 2.01 -9.89
C ILE A 27 -8.17 3.40 -9.52
N CYS A 28 -7.63 4.47 -10.11
CA CYS A 28 -8.13 5.83 -9.87
C CYS A 28 -9.61 5.99 -10.23
N LYS A 29 -10.04 5.37 -11.33
CA LYS A 29 -11.43 5.42 -11.78
C LYS A 29 -12.35 4.65 -10.83
N GLU A 30 -12.00 3.42 -10.46
CA GLU A 30 -12.80 2.59 -9.56
C GLU A 30 -12.90 3.18 -8.14
N MET A 31 -11.80 3.74 -7.64
CA MET A 31 -11.75 4.35 -6.31
C MET A 31 -12.21 5.82 -6.28
N ASN A 32 -12.49 6.43 -7.43
CA ASN A 32 -12.79 7.86 -7.57
C ASN A 32 -11.75 8.78 -6.89
N ILE A 33 -10.46 8.52 -7.16
CA ILE A 33 -9.33 9.29 -6.62
C ILE A 33 -8.41 9.80 -7.72
N SER A 34 -7.61 10.82 -7.39
CA SER A 34 -6.61 11.35 -8.32
C SER A 34 -5.43 10.38 -8.52
N THR A 35 -4.80 10.45 -9.69
CA THR A 35 -3.51 9.77 -9.94
C THR A 35 -2.43 10.26 -8.99
N THR A 36 -2.43 11.55 -8.65
CA THR A 36 -1.52 12.14 -7.65
C THR A 36 -1.62 11.42 -6.30
N SER A 37 -2.84 11.06 -5.85
CA SER A 37 -3.04 10.32 -4.61
C SER A 37 -2.31 8.97 -4.64
N ILE A 38 -2.49 8.18 -5.71
CA ILE A 38 -1.82 6.89 -5.89
C ILE A 38 -0.29 7.05 -5.88
N TYR A 39 0.25 8.02 -6.62
CA TYR A 39 1.70 8.21 -6.68
C TYR A 39 2.30 8.75 -5.38
N ASN A 40 1.55 9.54 -4.61
CA ASN A 40 1.95 9.94 -3.25
C ASN A 40 2.05 8.71 -2.35
N TRP A 41 1.10 7.77 -2.45
CA TRP A 41 1.16 6.51 -1.71
C TRP A 41 2.38 5.68 -2.11
N PHE A 42 2.66 5.56 -3.40
CA PHE A 42 3.82 4.80 -3.89
C PHE A 42 5.18 5.35 -3.43
N ARG A 43 5.27 6.67 -3.23
CA ARG A 43 6.49 7.30 -2.70
C ARG A 43 6.55 7.31 -1.18
N GLY A 44 5.46 6.97 -0.49
CA GLY A 44 5.35 7.08 0.96
C GLY A 44 5.11 8.51 1.45
N ASP A 45 4.76 9.45 0.56
CA ASP A 45 4.46 10.86 0.92
C ASP A 45 3.18 10.97 1.77
N SER A 46 2.26 10.02 1.57
CA SER A 46 1.06 9.83 2.38
C SER A 46 0.64 8.37 2.37
N LEU A 47 -0.20 7.97 3.31
CA LEU A 47 -0.86 6.66 3.28
C LEU A 47 -2.28 6.80 2.71
N PRO A 48 -2.82 5.72 2.09
CA PRO A 48 -4.27 5.63 1.90
C PRO A 48 -4.98 5.69 3.25
N SER A 49 -6.18 6.24 3.27
CA SER A 49 -7.09 6.04 4.42
C SER A 49 -7.37 4.55 4.59
N ILE A 50 -7.87 4.16 5.77
CA ILE A 50 -8.25 2.77 6.03
C ILE A 50 -9.24 2.28 4.95
N ASP A 51 -10.28 3.06 4.63
CA ASP A 51 -11.26 2.69 3.60
C ASP A 51 -10.61 2.49 2.22
N ASN A 52 -9.74 3.42 1.82
CA ASN A 52 -9.03 3.33 0.54
C ASN A 52 -8.08 2.14 0.50
N LEU A 53 -7.45 1.79 1.62
CA LEU A 53 -6.55 0.65 1.72
C LEU A 53 -7.30 -0.67 1.52
N PHE A 54 -8.47 -0.83 2.14
CA PHE A 54 -9.33 -2.00 1.95
C PHE A 54 -9.84 -2.10 0.51
N LEU A 55 -10.34 -1.00 -0.05
CA LEU A 55 -10.82 -0.97 -1.43
C LEU A 55 -9.68 -1.26 -2.43
N PHE A 56 -8.50 -0.69 -2.20
CA PHE A 56 -7.33 -0.96 -3.02
C PHE A 56 -6.97 -2.45 -2.96
N ALA A 57 -6.91 -3.04 -1.76
CA ALA A 57 -6.60 -4.46 -1.55
C ALA A 57 -7.56 -5.39 -2.30
N GLU A 58 -8.86 -5.09 -2.26
CA GLU A 58 -9.88 -5.82 -3.01
C GLU A 58 -9.65 -5.72 -4.53
N LEU A 59 -9.38 -4.52 -5.06
CA LEU A 59 -9.11 -4.31 -6.48
C LEU A 59 -7.88 -5.08 -6.96
N VAL A 60 -6.77 -5.04 -6.21
CA VAL A 60 -5.55 -5.76 -6.60
C VAL A 60 -5.57 -7.24 -6.23
N GLY A 61 -6.62 -7.73 -5.57
CA GLY A 61 -6.77 -9.12 -5.15
C GLY A 61 -5.77 -9.56 -4.07
N GLN A 62 -5.38 -8.66 -3.18
CA GLN A 62 -4.45 -8.93 -2.08
C GLN A 62 -5.10 -8.69 -0.72
N LYS A 63 -4.54 -9.27 0.34
CA LYS A 63 -4.95 -8.92 1.71
C LYS A 63 -4.30 -7.60 2.11
N VAL A 64 -4.97 -6.84 2.97
CA VAL A 64 -4.42 -5.59 3.54
C VAL A 64 -3.06 -5.84 4.21
N ASP A 65 -2.94 -6.94 4.95
CA ASP A 65 -1.70 -7.31 5.64
C ASP A 65 -0.53 -7.57 4.69
N ASP A 66 -0.80 -7.99 3.44
CA ASP A 66 0.24 -8.26 2.43
C ASP A 66 0.74 -6.98 1.76
N ILE A 67 -0.02 -5.87 1.85
CA ILE A 67 0.30 -4.58 1.22
C ILE A 67 0.75 -3.51 2.22
N VAL A 68 0.80 -3.81 3.52
CA VAL A 68 1.25 -2.90 4.58
C VAL A 68 2.51 -3.44 5.24
N ALA A 69 3.54 -2.59 5.32
CA ALA A 69 4.74 -2.88 6.07
C ALA A 69 4.68 -2.21 7.45
N TYR A 70 5.15 -2.91 8.49
CA TYR A 70 5.27 -2.35 9.84
C TYR A 70 6.63 -2.64 10.44
N ILE A 71 7.16 -1.65 11.14
CA ILE A 71 8.37 -1.79 11.96
C ILE A 71 7.90 -2.21 13.35
N SER A 72 8.47 -3.30 13.87
CA SER A 72 8.27 -3.76 15.24
C SER A 72 9.61 -4.02 15.90
N ASP A 73 9.76 -3.59 17.16
CA ASP A 73 10.97 -3.85 17.96
C ASP A 73 11.27 -5.35 18.12
N ARG A 74 10.27 -6.21 17.96
CA ARG A 74 10.44 -7.68 17.99
C ARG A 74 11.21 -8.21 16.77
N ASN A 75 11.04 -7.59 15.60
CA ASN A 75 11.66 -8.06 14.34
C ASN A 75 13.18 -7.79 14.26
N LYS A 76 13.74 -6.95 15.15
CA LYS A 76 15.20 -6.71 15.21
C LYS A 76 15.96 -7.80 15.99
N ALA A 77 15.28 -8.59 16.81
CA ALA A 77 15.90 -9.64 17.63
C ALA A 77 16.14 -10.95 16.85
N ASP A 78 15.40 -11.20 15.77
CA ASP A 78 15.52 -12.42 14.95
C ASP A 78 16.54 -12.28 13.80
N ALA A 79 17.18 -11.11 13.68
CA ALA A 79 18.20 -10.81 12.67
C ALA A 79 19.61 -10.56 13.27
N ALA A 80 19.81 -10.91 14.55
CA ALA A 80 21.07 -10.76 15.28
C ALA A 80 21.61 -12.12 15.76
#